data_AF-A0A0C5BXH9-F1
#
_entry.id   AF-A0A0C5BXH9-F1
#
_cell.length_a   1.000
_cell.length_b   1.000
_cell.length_c   1.000
_cell.angle_alpha   90.00
_cell.angle_beta   90.00
_cell.angle_gamma   90.00
#
_symmetry.space_group_name_H-M   'P 1'
#
loop_
_entity.id
_entity.type
_entity.pdbx_description
1 polymer ?
#
loop_
_entity_poly.entity_id
_entity_poly.type
_entity_poly.pdbx_seq_one_letter_code
_entity_poly.pdbx_strand_id
1 'polypeptide(L)' 'MAKRVTIMIDDDIDKKLRLRQAKLIQQEQASYSYSKVLNDTIRKVLK' A
#
# COMPACT_ATOMS: atom_id res chain seq x y z
N MET A 1 -14.93 -6.90 3.81
CA MET A 1 -15.56 -5.64 3.34
C MET A 1 -14.55 -4.52 3.47
N ALA A 2 -14.31 -3.75 2.42
CA ALA A 2 -13.46 -2.56 2.49
C ALA A 2 -14.34 -1.35 2.83
N LYS A 3 -14.00 -0.63 3.91
CA LYS A 3 -14.60 0.65 4.27
C LYS A 3 -13.60 1.76 3.90
N ARG A 4 -14.09 2.91 3.41
CA ARG A 4 -13.25 4.08 3.20
C ARG A 4 -12.91 4.69 4.56
N VAL A 5 -11.62 4.75 4.88
CA VAL A 5 -11.08 5.33 6.10
C VAL A 5 -9.96 6.28 5.70
N THR A 6 -10.02 7.51 6.20
CA THR A 6 -8.94 8.48 6.03
C THR A 6 -7.99 8.34 7.22
N ILE A 7 -6.71 8.16 6.95
CA ILE A 7 -5.66 8.10 7.96
C ILE A 7 -4.59 9.13 7.61
N MET A 8 -4.01 9.74 8.63
CA MET A 8 -2.81 10.57 8.47
C MET A 8 -1.61 9.65 8.64
N ILE A 9 -0.66 9.72 7.71
CA ILE A 9 0.61 9.00 7.76
C ILE A 9 1.75 9.97 7.50
N ASP A 10 2.92 9.66 8.03
CA ASP A 10 4.11 10.46 7.80
C ASP A 10 4.56 10.37 6.32
N ASP A 11 5.16 11.46 5.83
CA ASP A 11 5.60 11.60 4.43
C ASP A 11 6.63 10.52 4.02
N ASP A 12 7.50 10.10 4.93
CA ASP A 12 8.48 9.05 4.67
C ASP A 12 7.81 7.67 4.48
N ILE A 13 6.71 7.41 5.19
CA ILE A 13 5.89 6.21 5.05
C ILE A 13 5.16 6.22 3.70
N ASP A 14 4.57 7.35 3.30
CA ASP A 14 3.93 7.46 1.97
C ASP A 14 4.92 7.16 0.85
N LYS A 15 6.12 7.76 0.90
CA LYS A 15 7.19 7.52 -0.09
C LYS A 15 7.55 6.04 -0.18
N LYS A 16 7.73 5.37 0.97
CA LYS A 16 8.03 3.91 1.00
C LYS A 16 6.88 3.08 0.40
N LEU A 17 5.63 3.43 0.69
CA LEU A 17 4.45 2.74 0.15
C LEU A 17 4.35 2.92 -1.38
N ARG A 18 4.64 4.12 -1.91
CA ARG A 18 4.66 4.37 -3.36
C ARG A 18 5.77 3.62 -4.08
N LEU A 19 6.98 3.59 -3.50
CA LEU A 19 8.08 2.79 -4.05
C LEU A 19 7.72 1.29 -4.07
N ARG A 20 7.04 0.81 -3.02
CA ARG A 20 6.55 -0.57 -2.96
C ARG A 20 5.48 -0.83 -4.02
N GLN A 21 4.56 0.12 -4.24
CA GLN A 21 3.55 0.05 -5.29
C GLN A 21 4.20 -0.11 -6.67
N ALA A 22 5.19 0.74 -7.00
CA ALA A 22 5.89 0.68 -8.27
C ALA A 22 6.58 -0.68 -8.48
N LYS A 23 7.23 -1.21 -7.45
CA LYS A 23 7.85 -2.55 -7.49
C LYS A 23 6.82 -3.67 -7.74
N LEU A 24 5.66 -3.60 -7.09
CA LEU A 24 4.61 -4.61 -7.26
C LEU A 24 3.95 -4.55 -8.64
N ILE A 25 3.75 -3.36 -9.19
CA ILE A 25 3.26 -3.20 -10.58
C ILE A 25 4.25 -3.82 -11.57
N GLN A 26 5.55 -3.60 -11.37
CA GLN A 26 6.59 -4.18 -12.22
C GLN A 26 6.64 -5.71 -12.11
N GLN A 27 6.47 -6.26 -10.89
CA GLN A 27 6.55 -7.70 -10.64
C GLN A 27 5.30 -8.47 -11.10
N GLU A 28 4.11 -7.96 -10.79
CA GLU A 28 2.85 -8.65 -11.11
C GLU A 28 2.36 -8.36 -12.54
N GLN A 29 3.00 -7.43 -13.27
CA GLN A 29 2.55 -6.89 -14.57
C GLN A 29 1.05 -6.51 -14.56
N ALA A 30 0.53 -6.18 -13.38
CA ALA A 30 -0.88 -5.93 -13.14
C ALA A 30 -1.07 -4.61 -12.41
N SER A 31 -2.25 -4.02 -12.57
CA SER A 31 -2.61 -2.80 -11.86
C SER A 31 -2.66 -3.09 -10.35
N TYR A 32 -1.77 -2.44 -9.60
CA TYR A 32 -1.71 -2.52 -8.15
C TYR A 32 -2.07 -1.17 -7.54
N SER A 33 -3.23 -1.11 -6.87
CA SER A 33 -3.72 0.14 -6.30
C SER A 33 -3.01 0.48 -4.98
N TYR A 34 -2.86 1.78 -4.72
CA TYR A 34 -2.25 2.27 -3.48
C TYR A 34 -2.96 1.73 -2.23
N SER A 35 -4.30 1.73 -2.23
CA SER A 35 -5.10 1.17 -1.13
C SER A 35 -4.84 -0.32 -0.91
N LYS A 36 -4.56 -1.09 -1.97
CA LYS A 36 -4.17 -2.51 -1.84
C LYS A 36 -2.79 -2.61 -1.16
N VAL A 37 -1.81 -1.81 -1.58
CA VAL A 37 -0.45 -1.82 -0.99
C VAL A 37 -0.50 -1.49 0.50
N LEU A 38 -1.27 -0.48 0.86
CA LEU A 38 -1.44 -0.06 2.25
C LEU A 38 -2.04 -1.18 3.10
N ASN A 39 -3.16 -1.75 2.66
CA ASN A 39 -3.82 -2.85 3.39
C ASN A 39 -2.93 -4.08 3.52
N ASP A 40 -2.22 -4.47 2.46
CA ASP A 40 -1.33 -5.63 2.50
C ASP A 40 -0.10 -5.39 3.38
N THR A 41 0.39 -4.15 3.43
CA THR A 41 1.49 -3.77 4.32
C THR A 41 1.04 -3.81 5.78
N ILE A 42 -0.13 -3.25 6.10
CA ILE A 42 -0.69 -3.27 7.45
C ILE A 42 -0.98 -4.70 7.91
N ARG A 43 -1.57 -5.54 7.05
CA ARG A 43 -1.87 -6.96 7.34
C ARG A 43 -0.63 -7.79 7.67
N LYS A 44 0.55 -7.42 7.16
CA LYS A 44 1.81 -8.11 7.47
C LYS A 44 2.32 -7.82 8.87
N VAL A 45 1.93 -6.68 9.46
CA VAL A 45 2.39 -6.25 10.79
C VAL A 45 1.36 -6.58 11.87
N LEU A 46 0.06 -6.56 11.54
CA LEU A 46 -1.03 -6.90 12.47
C LEU A 46 -1.32 -8.40 12.59
N LYS A 47 -0.57 -9.25 11.88
CA LYS A 47 -0.56 -10.70 12.09
C LYS A 47 0.48 -11.05 13.14
#